data_AF-A0A0A2LA39-F1
#
_entry.id   AF-A0A0A2LA39-F1
#
_cell.length_a   1.000
_cell.length_b   1.000
_cell.length_c   1.000
_cell.angle_alpha   90.00
_cell.angle_beta   90.00
_cell.angle_gamma   90.00
#
_symmetry.space_group_name_H-M   'P 1'
#
loop_
_entity.id
_entity.type
_entity.pdbx_description
1 polymer ?
#
loop_
_entity_poly.entity_id
_entity_poly.type
_entity_poly.pdbx_seq_one_letter_code
_entity_poly.pdbx_strand_id
1 'polypeptide(L)'
;MSPRRSAAPGQVLEHVAYHTKHEKFMNLIIYGLLEKDAHLIETYGSTITRTAVAPPSASTDTLLSNLLQDEPAHAAEHKLAALVGQKFAELITEKEDGLKLIFGTPESREIAADLYSNSPVNTVWIKQLERFFERVLGRLPKDGEPICILEVGGGTGGTTS
;
A
#
# COMPACT_ATOMS: atom_id res chain seq x y z
N MET A 1 19.66 14.14 11.87
CA MET A 1 18.24 14.17 12.27
C MET A 1 17.52 15.18 11.38
N SER A 2 16.45 14.79 10.67
CA SER A 2 15.73 15.72 9.79
C SER A 2 15.02 16.80 10.62
N PRO A 3 15.02 18.08 10.20
CA PRO A 3 14.58 19.23 11.00
C PRO A 3 13.14 19.17 11.54
N ARG A 4 12.29 18.33 10.93
CA ARG A 4 10.88 18.15 11.33
C ARG A 4 10.69 17.19 12.51
N ARG A 5 11.66 16.31 12.81
CA ARG A 5 11.59 15.42 14.00
C ARG A 5 11.81 16.18 15.31
N SER A 6 12.43 17.37 15.23
CA SER A 6 12.70 18.26 16.37
C SER A 6 11.68 19.39 16.52
N ALA A 7 10.56 19.36 15.77
CA ALA A 7 9.53 20.38 15.87
C ALA A 7 8.86 20.35 17.25
N ALA A 8 8.70 21.52 17.86
CA ALA A 8 8.06 21.64 19.17
C ALA A 8 6.54 21.46 19.06
N PRO A 9 5.86 20.95 20.09
CA PRO A 9 4.39 20.96 20.15
C PRO A 9 3.85 22.39 19.96
N GLY A 10 2.79 22.54 19.17
CA GLY A 10 2.21 23.84 18.81
C GLY A 10 2.93 24.58 17.69
N GLN A 11 4.07 24.06 17.19
CA GLN A 11 4.77 24.68 16.07
C GLN A 11 4.01 24.47 14.75
N VAL A 12 3.82 25.55 14.00
CA VAL A 12 3.29 25.49 12.63
C VAL A 12 4.32 24.87 11.70
N LEU A 13 3.91 23.87 10.94
CA LEU A 13 4.74 23.14 9.99
C LEU A 13 4.45 23.59 8.57
N GLU A 14 5.50 23.82 7.79
CA GLU A 14 5.37 24.03 6.36
C GLU A 14 4.94 22.74 5.65
N HIS A 15 4.14 22.90 4.60
CA HIS A 15 3.78 21.77 3.74
C HIS A 15 5.04 21.14 3.13
N VAL A 16 4.99 19.83 2.91
CA VAL A 16 6.06 19.18 2.12
C VAL A 16 5.86 19.55 0.66
N ALA A 17 6.96 19.73 -0.07
CA ALA A 17 6.90 19.90 -1.52
C ALA A 17 6.47 18.58 -2.17
N TYR A 18 5.51 18.65 -3.08
CA TYR A 18 5.05 17.53 -3.92
C TYR A 18 4.56 18.05 -5.26
N HIS A 19 4.52 17.19 -6.27
CA HIS A 19 3.98 17.50 -7.58
C HIS A 19 2.45 17.58 -7.53
N THR A 20 1.85 18.52 -8.26
CA THR A 20 0.41 18.83 -8.22
C THR A 20 -0.49 17.63 -8.51
N LYS A 21 -0.02 16.65 -9.32
CA LYS A 21 -0.77 15.41 -9.58
C LYS A 21 -1.08 14.61 -8.31
N HIS A 22 -0.29 14.79 -7.25
CA HIS A 22 -0.43 14.08 -5.98
C HIS A 22 -1.24 14.85 -4.93
N GLU A 23 -1.80 16.02 -5.25
CA GLU A 23 -2.49 16.89 -4.28
C GLU A 23 -3.58 16.15 -3.48
N LYS A 24 -4.45 15.40 -4.16
CA LYS A 24 -5.51 14.63 -3.49
C LYS A 24 -4.94 13.55 -2.57
N PHE A 25 -3.88 12.87 -3.01
CA PHE A 25 -3.23 11.82 -2.22
C PHE A 25 -2.54 12.39 -0.98
N MET A 26 -1.82 13.50 -1.13
CA MET A 26 -1.15 14.18 -0.01
C MET A 26 -2.16 14.72 1.01
N ASN A 27 -3.20 15.41 0.54
CA ASN A 27 -4.18 16.06 1.43
C ASN A 27 -5.10 15.07 2.12
N LEU A 28 -5.61 14.06 1.40
CA LEU A 28 -6.62 13.15 1.95
C LEU A 28 -6.01 11.95 2.65
N ILE A 29 -4.92 11.40 2.10
CA ILE A 29 -4.33 10.17 2.62
C ILE A 29 -3.18 10.53 3.57
N ILE A 30 -2.15 11.23 3.11
CA ILE A 30 -0.94 11.39 3.94
C ILE A 30 -1.20 12.29 5.14
N TYR A 31 -1.73 13.49 4.94
CA TYR A 31 -2.05 14.37 6.06
C TYR A 31 -3.20 13.82 6.91
N GLY A 32 -4.17 13.13 6.29
CA GLY A 32 -5.23 12.40 6.99
C GLY A 32 -4.68 11.33 7.95
N LEU A 33 -3.76 10.47 7.48
CA LEU A 33 -3.13 9.43 8.31
C LEU A 33 -2.31 10.05 9.45
N LEU A 34 -1.57 11.12 9.16
CA LEU A 34 -0.75 11.81 10.17
C LEU A 34 -1.59 12.48 11.27
N GLU A 35 -2.78 12.96 10.94
CA GLU A 35 -3.70 13.61 11.88
C GLU A 35 -4.58 12.60 12.63
N LYS A 36 -5.24 11.71 11.89
CA LYS A 36 -6.32 10.86 12.44
C LYS A 36 -5.83 9.58 13.07
N ASP A 37 -4.77 8.98 12.53
CA ASP A 37 -4.27 7.69 12.99
C ASP A 37 -3.00 7.84 13.83
N ALA A 38 -2.06 8.66 13.37
CA ALA A 38 -0.80 8.87 14.07
C ALA A 38 -0.87 9.99 15.12
N HIS A 39 -1.89 10.86 15.05
CA HIS A 39 -2.06 12.03 15.92
C HIS A 39 -0.82 12.92 16.02
N LEU A 40 0.01 12.96 14.96
CA LEU A 40 1.28 13.67 14.92
C LEU A 40 1.09 15.15 14.56
N ILE A 41 -0.01 15.48 13.92
CA ILE A 41 -0.35 16.84 13.48
C ILE A 41 -1.83 17.13 13.72
N GLU A 42 -2.18 18.40 13.74
CA GLU A 42 -3.54 18.91 13.63
C GLU A 42 -3.62 19.83 12.41
N THR A 43 -4.72 19.74 11.67
CA THR A 43 -4.96 20.57 10.49
C THR A 43 -6.15 21.51 10.71
N TYR A 44 -5.91 22.80 10.48
CA TYR A 44 -6.93 23.85 10.55
C TYR A 44 -6.90 24.64 9.25
N GLY A 45 -7.81 24.27 8.33
CA GLY A 45 -7.78 24.78 6.96
C GLY A 45 -6.47 24.41 6.27
N SER A 46 -5.68 25.40 5.87
CA SER A 46 -4.35 25.20 5.26
C SER A 46 -3.20 25.24 6.28
N THR A 47 -3.48 25.28 7.58
CA THR A 47 -2.44 25.34 8.62
C THR A 47 -2.24 23.96 9.22
N ILE A 48 -0.99 23.51 9.27
CA ILE A 48 -0.62 22.24 9.92
C ILE A 48 0.17 22.58 11.19
N THR A 49 -0.24 22.03 12.32
CA THR A 49 0.40 22.27 13.62
C THR A 49 0.89 20.95 14.20
N ARG A 50 2.09 20.94 14.78
CA ARG A 50 2.68 19.79 15.45
C ARG A 50 1.98 19.50 16.78
N THR A 51 1.60 18.26 17.06
CA THR A 51 1.05 17.86 18.37
C THR A 51 2.15 17.51 19.36
N ALA A 52 1.77 17.20 20.61
CA ALA A 52 2.67 16.68 21.63
C ALA A 52 3.06 15.20 21.43
N VAL A 53 2.43 14.48 20.49
CA VAL A 53 2.68 13.05 20.27
C VAL A 53 4.02 12.86 19.58
N ALA A 54 4.95 12.18 20.25
CA ALA A 54 6.26 11.86 19.70
C ALA A 54 6.14 10.84 18.54
N PRO A 55 6.93 10.98 17.47
CA PRO A 55 6.95 9.98 16.42
C PRO A 55 7.63 8.70 16.95
N PRO A 56 7.38 7.53 16.31
CA PRO A 56 8.08 6.31 16.66
C PRO A 56 9.61 6.49 16.65
N SER A 57 10.26 5.98 17.69
CA SER A 57 11.72 6.03 17.83
C SER A 57 12.43 4.91 17.06
N ALA A 58 11.73 3.79 16.82
CA ALA A 58 12.24 2.68 16.02
C ALA A 58 12.52 3.12 14.57
N SER A 59 13.57 2.55 13.97
CA SER A 59 13.82 2.73 12.54
C SER A 59 12.78 1.96 11.72
N THR A 60 12.58 2.40 10.48
CA THR A 60 11.71 1.68 9.53
C THR A 60 12.18 0.25 9.30
N ASP A 61 13.49 0.01 9.31
CA ASP A 61 14.07 -1.32 9.12
C ASP A 61 13.74 -2.24 10.30
N THR A 62 13.84 -1.73 11.53
CA THR A 62 13.43 -2.49 12.73
C THR A 62 11.93 -2.79 12.71
N LEU A 63 11.10 -1.81 12.35
CA LEU A 63 9.65 -2.03 12.23
C LEU A 63 9.32 -3.09 11.18
N LEU A 64 9.98 -3.04 10.02
CA LEU A 64 9.79 -4.04 8.97
C LEU A 64 10.25 -5.43 9.43
N SER A 65 11.43 -5.54 10.06
CA SER A 65 11.91 -6.83 10.57
C SER A 65 10.95 -7.45 11.57
N ASN A 66 10.40 -6.65 12.48
CA ASN A 66 9.40 -7.12 13.45
C ASN A 66 8.13 -7.59 12.74
N LEU A 67 7.59 -6.81 11.79
CA LEU A 67 6.40 -7.19 11.03
C LEU A 67 6.58 -8.48 10.22
N LEU A 68 7.76 -8.69 9.63
CA LEU A 68 8.08 -9.91 8.89
C LEU A 68 8.24 -11.13 9.80
N GLN A 69 8.64 -10.92 11.05
CA GLN A 69 8.74 -11.98 12.06
C GLN A 69 7.36 -12.34 12.63
N ASP A 70 6.56 -11.33 12.97
CA ASP A 70 5.28 -11.50 13.64
C ASP A 70 4.19 -12.00 12.67
N GLU A 71 4.17 -11.48 11.44
CA GLU A 71 3.15 -11.77 10.43
C GLU A 71 3.77 -12.14 9.07
N PRO A 72 4.46 -13.30 8.97
CA PRO A 72 5.17 -13.70 7.76
C PRO A 72 4.24 -13.96 6.57
N ALA A 73 2.97 -14.30 6.82
CA ALA A 73 1.97 -14.47 5.77
C ALA A 73 1.68 -13.17 5.01
N HIS A 74 1.92 -12.02 5.65
CA HIS A 74 1.70 -10.68 5.11
C HIS A 74 2.99 -10.02 4.59
N ALA A 75 4.04 -10.81 4.38
CA ALA A 75 5.36 -10.30 4.05
C ALA A 75 5.40 -9.49 2.74
N ALA A 76 4.57 -9.84 1.74
CA ALA A 76 4.54 -9.14 0.46
C ALA A 76 4.05 -7.69 0.63
N GLU A 77 2.94 -7.48 1.35
CA GLU A 77 2.44 -6.14 1.70
C GLU A 77 3.49 -5.30 2.41
N HIS A 78 4.12 -5.89 3.45
CA HIS A 78 5.10 -5.18 4.26
C HIS A 78 6.35 -4.79 3.46
N LYS A 79 6.87 -5.71 2.63
CA LYS A 79 8.01 -5.44 1.75
C LYS A 79 7.68 -4.37 0.71
N LEU A 80 6.48 -4.42 0.11
CA LEU A 80 6.07 -3.42 -0.88
C LEU A 80 5.91 -2.03 -0.24
N ALA A 81 5.30 -1.96 0.95
CA ALA A 81 5.16 -0.72 1.70
C ALA A 81 6.54 -0.13 2.06
N ALA A 82 7.50 -0.96 2.46
CA ALA A 82 8.87 -0.52 2.74
C ALA A 82 9.58 -0.03 1.47
N LEU A 83 9.47 -0.75 0.35
CA LEU A 83 10.06 -0.38 -0.93
C LEU A 83 9.59 1.01 -1.39
N VAL A 84 8.28 1.24 -1.39
CA VAL A 84 7.68 2.53 -1.76
C VAL A 84 8.01 3.60 -0.71
N GLY A 85 7.93 3.26 0.57
CA GLY A 85 8.16 4.17 1.70
C GLY A 85 9.57 4.77 1.72
N GLN A 86 10.59 3.97 1.43
CA GLN A 86 11.99 4.44 1.37
C GLN A 86 12.21 5.49 0.26
N LYS A 87 11.43 5.41 -0.82
CA LYS A 87 11.50 6.30 -1.99
C LYS A 87 10.40 7.36 -2.01
N PHE A 88 9.60 7.44 -0.96
CA PHE A 88 8.37 8.22 -0.94
C PHE A 88 8.57 9.70 -1.30
N ALA A 89 9.59 10.34 -0.74
CA ALA A 89 9.89 11.75 -1.01
C ALA A 89 10.27 12.00 -2.48
N GLU A 90 11.00 11.07 -3.10
CA GLU A 90 11.38 11.14 -4.51
C GLU A 90 10.16 10.89 -5.42
N LEU A 91 9.28 9.96 -5.03
CA LEU A 91 8.05 9.65 -5.75
C LEU A 91 7.05 10.82 -5.77
N ILE A 92 6.76 11.43 -4.62
CA ILE A 92 5.81 12.55 -4.55
C ILE A 92 6.34 13.81 -5.23
N THR A 93 7.65 13.90 -5.46
CA THR A 93 8.28 15.01 -6.20
C THR A 93 8.60 14.67 -7.65
N GLU A 94 8.16 13.51 -8.14
CA GLU A 94 8.42 12.98 -9.50
C GLU A 94 9.90 12.83 -9.88
N LYS A 95 10.80 12.75 -8.89
CA LYS A 95 12.20 12.38 -9.13
C LYS A 95 12.35 10.90 -9.44
N GLU A 96 11.41 10.09 -8.97
CA GLU A 96 11.28 8.66 -9.23
C GLU A 96 9.86 8.37 -9.74
N ASP A 97 9.72 7.29 -10.51
CA ASP A 97 8.42 6.82 -11.02
C ASP A 97 7.97 5.58 -10.23
N GLY A 98 6.76 5.62 -9.68
CA GLY A 98 6.22 4.55 -8.84
C GLY A 98 5.96 3.23 -9.59
N LEU A 99 5.53 3.31 -10.85
CA LEU A 99 5.35 2.12 -11.68
C LEU A 99 6.70 1.49 -11.99
N LYS A 100 7.71 2.32 -12.32
CA LYS A 100 9.08 1.84 -12.52
C LYS A 100 9.69 1.28 -11.24
N LEU A 101 9.36 1.81 -10.07
CA LEU A 101 9.85 1.26 -8.80
C LEU A 101 9.28 -0.14 -8.56
N ILE A 102 7.97 -0.31 -8.73
CA ILE A 102 7.25 -1.56 -8.44
C ILE A 102 7.46 -2.63 -9.53
N PHE A 103 7.58 -2.22 -10.79
CA PHE A 103 7.67 -3.14 -11.94
C PHE A 103 8.97 -3.02 -12.74
N GLY A 104 9.96 -2.27 -12.26
CA GLY A 104 11.20 -2.02 -13.00
C GLY A 104 12.27 -3.09 -12.79
N THR A 105 12.30 -3.77 -11.65
CA THR A 105 13.32 -4.80 -11.36
C THR A 105 12.68 -6.16 -11.13
N PRO A 106 13.42 -7.27 -11.32
CA PRO A 106 12.91 -8.61 -11.03
C PRO A 106 12.41 -8.75 -9.58
N GLU A 107 13.14 -8.18 -8.63
CA GLU A 107 12.84 -8.29 -7.20
C GLU A 107 11.55 -7.55 -6.84
N SER A 108 11.34 -6.33 -7.38
CA SER A 108 10.11 -5.58 -7.11
C SER A 108 8.89 -6.19 -7.78
N ARG A 109 9.07 -6.79 -8.97
CA ARG A 109 8.01 -7.56 -9.65
C ARG A 109 7.62 -8.81 -8.87
N GLU A 110 8.58 -9.52 -8.30
CA GLU A 110 8.31 -10.71 -7.49
C GLU A 110 7.49 -10.35 -6.25
N ILE A 111 7.88 -9.28 -5.54
CA ILE A 111 7.11 -8.78 -4.39
C ILE A 111 5.68 -8.39 -4.80
N ALA A 112 5.52 -7.72 -5.95
CA ALA A 112 4.20 -7.35 -6.45
C ALA A 112 3.37 -8.58 -6.86
N ALA A 113 3.98 -9.59 -7.49
CA ALA A 113 3.30 -10.83 -7.85
C ALA A 113 2.85 -11.61 -6.60
N ASP A 114 3.73 -11.73 -5.60
CA ASP A 114 3.41 -12.37 -4.32
C ASP A 114 2.26 -11.68 -3.60
N LEU A 115 2.21 -10.34 -3.65
CA LEU A 115 1.09 -9.59 -3.10
C LEU A 115 -0.23 -10.02 -3.75
N TYR A 116 -0.29 -10.10 -5.09
CA TYR A 116 -1.54 -10.43 -5.79
C TYR A 116 -1.93 -11.90 -5.68
N SER A 117 -0.98 -12.83 -5.56
CA SER A 117 -1.27 -14.27 -5.57
C SER A 117 -1.33 -14.90 -4.18
N ASN A 118 -0.38 -14.55 -3.31
CA ASN A 118 -0.10 -15.30 -2.08
C ASN A 118 -0.53 -14.57 -0.81
N SER A 119 -0.74 -13.25 -0.88
CA SER A 119 -1.21 -12.48 0.27
C SER A 119 -2.56 -12.99 0.75
N PRO A 120 -2.74 -13.27 2.06
CA PRO A 120 -4.03 -13.65 2.62
C PRO A 120 -5.13 -12.63 2.33
N VAL A 121 -4.75 -11.35 2.16
CA VAL A 121 -5.67 -10.30 1.71
C VAL A 121 -6.31 -10.74 0.40
N ASN A 122 -5.55 -11.09 -0.64
CA ASN A 122 -6.12 -11.47 -1.94
C ASN A 122 -6.63 -12.92 -1.98
N THR A 123 -5.88 -13.87 -1.40
CA THR A 123 -6.19 -15.30 -1.50
C THR A 123 -7.54 -15.67 -0.87
N VAL A 124 -7.99 -14.95 0.17
CA VAL A 124 -9.31 -15.20 0.80
C VAL A 124 -10.44 -14.94 -0.20
N TRP A 125 -10.40 -13.84 -0.94
CA TRP A 125 -11.42 -13.52 -1.94
C TRP A 125 -11.33 -14.40 -3.18
N ILE A 126 -10.11 -14.77 -3.60
CA ILE A 126 -9.90 -15.71 -4.70
C ILE A 126 -10.52 -17.07 -4.36
N LYS A 127 -10.27 -17.62 -3.16
CA LYS A 127 -10.90 -18.87 -2.70
C LYS A 127 -12.41 -18.78 -2.57
N GLN A 128 -12.93 -17.61 -2.22
CA GLN A 128 -14.38 -17.39 -2.21
C GLN A 128 -14.96 -17.43 -3.62
N LEU A 129 -14.27 -16.82 -4.60
CA LEU A 129 -14.67 -16.83 -6.00
C LEU A 129 -14.59 -18.24 -6.59
N GLU A 130 -13.54 -19.01 -6.29
CA GLU A 130 -13.40 -20.42 -6.66
C GLU A 130 -14.61 -21.23 -6.19
N ARG A 131 -14.95 -21.15 -4.89
CA ARG A 131 -16.13 -21.83 -4.32
C ARG A 131 -17.44 -21.39 -4.95
N PHE A 132 -17.53 -20.13 -5.37
CA PHE A 132 -18.70 -19.64 -6.08
C PHE A 132 -18.82 -20.31 -7.46
N PHE A 133 -17.73 -20.36 -8.23
CA PHE A 133 -17.71 -21.02 -9.54
C PHE A 133 -17.99 -22.51 -9.42
N GLU A 134 -17.38 -23.24 -8.48
CA GLU A 134 -17.69 -24.66 -8.25
C GLU A 134 -19.19 -24.91 -8.06
N ARG A 135 -19.85 -24.06 -7.27
CA ARG A 135 -21.28 -24.17 -6.99
C ARG A 135 -22.15 -23.81 -8.19
N VAL A 136 -21.78 -22.78 -8.95
CA VAL A 136 -22.53 -22.33 -10.12
C VAL A 136 -22.38 -23.34 -11.25
N LEU A 137 -21.13 -23.68 -11.60
CA LEU A 137 -20.83 -24.62 -12.68
C LEU A 137 -21.36 -26.02 -12.38
N GLY A 138 -21.33 -26.45 -11.11
CA GLY A 138 -21.93 -27.73 -10.69
C GLY A 138 -23.46 -27.81 -10.84
N ARG A 139 -24.15 -26.67 -11.02
CA ARG A 139 -25.60 -26.60 -11.23
C ARG A 139 -26.00 -26.36 -12.68
N LEU A 140 -25.04 -26.13 -13.57
CA LEU A 140 -25.36 -25.91 -14.98
C LEU A 140 -25.78 -27.22 -15.66
N PRO A 141 -26.70 -27.16 -16.64
CA PRO A 141 -27.03 -28.30 -17.48
C PRO A 141 -25.77 -28.85 -18.16
N LYS A 142 -25.66 -30.18 -18.21
CA LYS A 142 -24.57 -30.87 -18.93
C LYS A 142 -25.00 -31.19 -20.36
N ASP A 143 -25.38 -30.17 -21.11
CA ASP A 143 -25.85 -30.24 -22.49
C ASP A 143 -24.70 -30.32 -23.52
N GLY A 144 -23.46 -30.14 -23.07
CA GLY A 144 -22.26 -30.24 -23.90
C GLY A 144 -21.80 -28.90 -24.48
N GLU A 145 -22.50 -27.81 -24.17
CA GLU A 145 -22.09 -26.46 -24.57
C GLU A 145 -20.88 -25.98 -23.72
N PRO A 146 -19.91 -25.29 -24.33
CA PRO A 146 -18.75 -24.78 -23.61
C PRO A 146 -19.12 -23.61 -22.70
N ILE A 147 -18.46 -23.54 -21.54
CA ILE A 147 -18.54 -22.39 -20.65
C ILE A 147 -17.46 -21.39 -21.05
N CYS A 148 -17.87 -20.19 -21.48
CA CYS A 148 -16.96 -19.11 -21.86
C CYS A 148 -16.74 -18.15 -20.68
N ILE A 149 -15.51 -18.04 -20.19
CA ILE A 149 -15.12 -17.14 -19.10
C ILE A 149 -14.16 -16.08 -19.65
N LEU A 150 -14.41 -14.81 -19.33
CA LEU A 150 -13.55 -13.68 -19.68
C LEU A 150 -13.09 -12.97 -18.40
N GLU A 151 -11.79 -12.95 -18.17
CA GLU A 151 -11.17 -12.15 -17.11
C GLU A 151 -10.66 -10.82 -17.70
N VAL A 152 -11.16 -9.70 -17.18
CA VAL A 152 -10.73 -8.36 -17.60
C VAL A 152 -9.68 -7.86 -16.62
N GLY A 153 -8.49 -7.50 -17.12
CA GLY A 153 -7.42 -6.95 -16.29
C GLY A 153 -6.65 -7.98 -15.46
N GLY A 154 -6.54 -9.24 -15.94
CA GLY A 154 -5.92 -10.37 -15.22
C GLY A 154 -4.46 -10.20 -14.78
N GLY A 155 -3.78 -9.13 -15.20
CA GLY A 155 -2.53 -8.66 -14.58
C GLY A 155 -1.47 -9.77 -14.42
N THR A 156 -1.01 -10.00 -13.19
CA THR A 156 0.01 -11.01 -12.85
C THR A 156 -0.51 -12.46 -12.84
N GLY A 157 -1.80 -12.67 -13.12
CA GLY A 157 -2.43 -13.99 -13.13
C GLY A 157 -2.73 -14.53 -11.73
N GLY A 158 -2.68 -13.72 -10.67
CA GLY A 158 -2.88 -14.21 -9.30
C GLY A 158 -4.27 -14.77 -9.02
N THR A 159 -5.30 -14.26 -9.69
CA THR A 159 -6.67 -14.82 -9.62
C THR A 159 -6.84 -16.04 -10.53
N THR A 160 -6.09 -16.11 -11.63
CA THR A 160 -6.21 -17.15 -12.65
C THR A 160 -5.47 -18.44 -12.30
N SER A 161 -4.38 -18.33 -11.53
CA SER A 161 -3.41 -19.40 -11.22
C SER A 161 -3.91 -20.45 -10.24
#